data_AF-A0A942FQV1-F1
#
_entry.id   AF-A0A942FQV1-F1
#
_cell.length_a   1.000
_cell.length_b   1.000
_cell.length_c   1.000
_cell.angle_alpha   90.00
_cell.angle_beta   90.00
_cell.angle_gamma   90.00
#
_symmetry.space_group_name_H-M   'P 1'
#
loop_
_entity.id
_entity.type
_entity.pdbx_description
1 polymer ?
#
loop_
_entity_poly.entity_id
_entity_poly.type
_entity_poly.pdbx_seq_one_letter_code
_entity_poly.pdbx_strand_id
1 'polypeptide(L)'
;MSEGMRAPFFQVNVLTGLRGAKVIEDPRACASLIQKAVRPLLVIGARAIEHFIGDKLHLQYCLALAKKARIPICATAHVKKKTLEFGTIPDSIYDIIEIIHHLTFRDWKGEKKREIMTW
;
A
#
# COMPACT_ATOMS: atom_id res chain seq x y z
N MET A 1 -11.65 29.33 3.43
CA MET A 1 -12.43 28.07 3.44
C MET A 1 -11.53 27.00 4.05
N SER A 2 -11.94 26.47 5.20
CA SER A 2 -11.11 25.74 6.15
C SER A 2 -10.58 24.41 5.63
N GLU A 3 -9.30 24.20 5.86
CA GLU A 3 -8.49 23.01 5.61
C GLU A 3 -9.15 21.75 6.16
N GLY A 4 -9.39 20.77 5.28
CA GLY A 4 -10.14 19.55 5.59
C GLY A 4 -9.34 18.55 6.42
N MET A 5 -9.17 18.84 7.72
CA MET A 5 -8.72 17.84 8.68
C MET A 5 -9.77 16.71 8.75
N ARG A 6 -9.49 15.56 8.11
CA ARG A 6 -10.31 14.35 8.27
C ARG A 6 -10.07 13.79 9.66
N ALA A 7 -10.93 14.16 10.61
CA ALA A 7 -10.92 13.56 11.94
C ALA A 7 -11.13 12.05 11.82
N PRO A 8 -10.42 11.22 12.61
CA PRO A 8 -10.66 9.78 12.64
C PRO A 8 -12.10 9.49 13.04
N PHE A 9 -12.70 8.48 12.40
CA PHE A 9 -14.13 8.12 12.54
C PHE A 9 -14.52 7.66 13.95
N PHE A 10 -13.56 7.20 14.76
CA PHE A 10 -13.78 6.80 16.15
C PHE A 10 -13.03 7.75 17.10
N GLN A 11 -13.76 8.43 17.97
CA GLN A 11 -13.25 9.41 18.94
C GLN A 11 -13.21 8.84 20.36
N VAL A 12 -12.41 7.80 20.61
CA VAL A 12 -12.06 7.41 21.99
C VAL A 12 -10.60 7.00 22.06
N ASN A 13 -9.83 7.65 22.94
CA ASN A 13 -8.43 7.37 23.27
C ASN A 13 -7.43 7.29 22.10
N VAL A 14 -7.35 8.31 21.24
CA VAL A 14 -6.40 8.35 20.10
C VAL A 14 -5.45 9.54 20.19
N LEU A 15 -4.76 9.72 21.32
CA LEU A 15 -3.46 10.40 21.29
C LEU A 15 -2.40 9.32 21.12
N THR A 16 -2.15 8.90 19.88
CA THR A 16 -1.00 8.04 19.52
C THR A 16 0.34 8.79 19.63
N GLY A 17 0.32 10.02 20.15
CA GLY A 17 1.43 10.95 20.32
C GLY A 17 1.10 12.33 19.73
N LEU A 18 2.05 13.27 19.83
CA LEU A 18 1.93 14.61 19.21
C LEU A 18 2.14 14.60 17.69
N ARG A 19 2.60 13.49 17.12
CA ARG A 19 2.95 13.38 15.69
C ARG A 19 1.82 12.72 14.92
N GLY A 20 1.26 13.43 13.95
CA GLY A 20 0.29 12.92 12.98
C GLY A 20 0.89 12.71 11.59
N ALA A 21 0.13 12.06 10.71
CA ALA A 21 0.48 11.96 9.29
C ALA A 21 0.33 13.33 8.61
N LYS A 22 1.27 13.69 7.74
CA LYS A 22 1.17 14.90 6.91
C LYS A 22 0.20 14.63 5.75
N VAL A 23 -0.78 15.51 5.59
CA VAL A 23 -1.70 15.46 4.44
C VAL A 23 -0.94 15.87 3.18
N ILE A 24 -1.10 15.10 2.10
CA ILE A 24 -0.56 15.40 0.77
C ILE A 24 -1.76 15.62 -0.15
N GLU A 25 -2.04 16.88 -0.45
CA GLU A 25 -3.18 17.24 -1.32
C GLU A 25 -2.82 17.13 -2.81
N ASP A 26 -1.59 17.46 -3.19
CA ASP A 26 -1.12 17.37 -4.57
C ASP A 26 -0.77 15.92 -4.95
N PRO A 27 -1.49 15.29 -5.90
CA PRO A 27 -1.18 13.95 -6.37
C PRO A 27 0.21 13.84 -7.00
N ARG A 28 0.73 14.92 -7.60
CA ARG A 28 2.07 14.93 -8.22
C ARG A 28 3.16 14.84 -7.16
N ALA A 29 3.00 15.54 -6.04
CA ALA A 29 3.89 15.42 -4.89
C ALA A 29 3.92 13.97 -4.36
N CYS A 30 2.76 13.33 -4.20
CA CYS A 30 2.68 11.92 -3.79
C CYS A 30 3.37 10.98 -4.80
N ALA A 31 3.10 11.16 -6.09
CA ALA A 31 3.73 10.37 -7.15
C ALA A 31 5.27 10.55 -7.16
N SER A 32 5.78 11.76 -6.92
CA SER A 32 7.23 12.01 -6.83
C SER A 32 7.86 11.30 -5.63
N LEU A 33 7.18 11.26 -4.48
CA LEU A 33 7.67 10.51 -3.31
C LEU A 33 7.75 9.01 -3.58
N ILE A 34 6.74 8.45 -4.24
CA ILE A 34 6.72 7.04 -4.65
C ILE A 34 7.87 6.75 -5.62
N GLN A 35 8.09 7.62 -6.61
CA GLN A 35 9.17 7.46 -7.61
C GLN A 35 10.58 7.60 -7.02
N LYS A 36 10.75 8.45 -6.00
CA LYS A 36 12.02 8.64 -5.30
C LYS A 36 12.36 7.51 -4.33
N ALA A 37 11.40 6.67 -3.96
CA ALA A 37 11.63 5.57 -3.04
C ALA A 37 12.57 4.54 -3.67
N VAL A 38 13.67 4.23 -2.99
CA VAL A 38 14.67 3.27 -3.47
C VAL A 38 14.14 1.83 -3.45
N ARG A 39 13.26 1.50 -2.50
CA ARG A 39 12.71 0.16 -2.29
C ARG A 39 11.24 0.23 -1.83
N PRO A 40 10.31 0.69 -2.69
CA PRO A 40 8.91 0.79 -2.33
C PRO A 40 8.28 -0.61 -2.20
N LEU A 41 7.25 -0.71 -1.37
CA LEU A 41 6.38 -1.88 -1.25
C LEU A 41 4.94 -1.39 -1.18
N LEU A 42 4.06 -1.95 -2.01
CA LEU A 42 2.63 -1.65 -1.95
C LEU A 42 1.91 -2.72 -1.13
N VAL A 43 1.53 -2.37 0.10
CA VAL A 43 0.72 -3.24 0.96
C VAL A 43 -0.75 -2.99 0.68
N ILE A 44 -1.49 -4.02 0.25
CA ILE A 44 -2.91 -3.92 -0.09
C ILE A 44 -3.75 -4.66 0.96
N GLY A 45 -4.55 -3.91 1.72
CA GLY A 45 -5.45 -4.43 2.75
C GLY A 45 -6.85 -4.80 2.25
N ALA A 46 -7.61 -5.52 3.08
CA ALA A 46 -8.95 -6.05 2.77
C ALA A 46 -9.93 -5.01 2.25
N ARG A 47 -9.89 -3.77 2.78
CA ARG A 47 -10.81 -2.70 2.33
C ARG A 47 -10.69 -2.39 0.84
N ALA A 48 -9.55 -2.67 0.20
CA ALA A 48 -9.38 -2.44 -1.24
C ALA A 48 -10.35 -3.27 -2.10
N ILE A 49 -10.88 -4.38 -1.57
CA ILE A 49 -11.87 -5.22 -2.26
C ILE A 49 -13.32 -4.94 -1.85
N GLU A 50 -13.54 -3.99 -0.94
CA GLU A 50 -14.87 -3.67 -0.38
C GLU A 50 -15.48 -2.40 -0.98
N HIS A 51 -14.67 -1.44 -1.44
CA HIS A 51 -15.17 -0.15 -1.91
C HIS A 51 -14.68 0.23 -3.30
N PHE A 52 -15.53 1.01 -3.96
CA PHE A 52 -15.30 1.58 -5.27
C PHE A 52 -14.82 3.03 -5.14
N ILE A 53 -13.95 3.44 -6.05
CA ILE A 53 -13.56 4.83 -6.27
C ILE A 53 -14.09 5.17 -7.66
N GLY A 54 -15.18 5.94 -7.73
CA GLY A 54 -15.92 6.11 -8.97
C GLY A 54 -16.52 4.79 -9.45
N ASP A 55 -16.16 4.37 -10.67
CA ASP A 55 -16.67 3.18 -11.36
C ASP A 55 -15.82 1.92 -11.12
N LYS A 56 -14.64 2.06 -10.51
CA LYS A 56 -13.67 0.96 -10.36
C LYS A 56 -13.47 0.60 -8.90
N LEU A 57 -13.28 -0.70 -8.65
CA LEU A 57 -12.91 -1.20 -7.34
C LEU A 57 -11.57 -0.60 -6.93
N HIS A 58 -11.41 -0.17 -5.67
CA HIS A 58 -10.14 0.42 -5.19
C HIS A 58 -8.93 -0.47 -5.53
N LEU A 59 -9.07 -1.79 -5.41
CA LEU A 59 -8.04 -2.76 -5.80
C LEU A 59 -7.51 -2.53 -7.23
N GLN A 60 -8.36 -2.21 -8.20
CA GLN A 60 -7.93 -2.00 -9.59
C GLN A 60 -6.96 -0.81 -9.71
N TYR A 61 -7.19 0.26 -8.95
CA TYR A 61 -6.25 1.39 -8.90
C TYR A 61 -4.92 0.99 -8.26
N CYS A 62 -4.95 0.21 -7.18
CA CYS A 62 -3.72 -0.30 -6.55
C CYS A 62 -2.90 -1.15 -7.53
N LEU A 63 -3.54 -2.06 -8.26
CA LEU A 63 -2.88 -2.93 -9.24
C LEU A 63 -2.33 -2.12 -10.43
N ALA A 64 -3.10 -1.15 -10.93
CA ALA A 64 -2.64 -0.26 -11.99
C ALA A 64 -1.44 0.59 -11.56
N LEU A 65 -1.45 1.10 -10.33
CA LEU A 65 -0.34 1.85 -9.75
C LEU A 65 0.92 0.98 -9.63
N ALA A 66 0.79 -0.20 -9.03
CA ALA A 66 1.90 -1.14 -8.87
C ALA A 66 2.52 -1.51 -10.21
N LYS A 67 1.69 -1.83 -11.22
CA LYS A 67 2.15 -2.14 -12.58
C LYS A 67 2.87 -0.97 -13.23
N LYS A 68 2.31 0.24 -13.15
CA LYS A 68 2.89 1.44 -13.79
C LYS A 68 4.20 1.86 -13.12
N ALA A 69 4.28 1.77 -11.80
CA ALA A 69 5.45 2.17 -11.02
C ALA A 69 6.45 1.02 -10.75
N ARG A 70 6.14 -0.20 -11.21
CA ARG A 70 6.93 -1.43 -10.99
C ARG A 70 7.21 -1.67 -9.49
N ILE A 71 6.18 -1.49 -8.67
CA ILE A 71 6.27 -1.66 -7.22
C ILE A 71 5.83 -3.08 -6.86
N PRO A 72 6.60 -3.83 -6.06
CA PRO A 72 6.17 -5.14 -5.57
C PRO A 72 4.92 -5.02 -4.69
N ILE A 73 4.04 -6.00 -4.80
CA ILE A 73 2.76 -6.05 -4.10
C ILE A 73 2.84 -7.05 -2.95
N CYS A 74 2.58 -6.58 -1.73
CA CYS A 74 2.24 -7.44 -0.61
C CYS A 74 0.72 -7.42 -0.43
N ALA A 75 0.04 -8.50 -0.80
CA ALA A 75 -1.40 -8.63 -0.57
C ALA A 75 -1.65 -9.18 0.83
N THR A 76 -2.54 -8.56 1.62
CA THR A 76 -2.97 -9.24 2.85
C THR A 76 -3.80 -10.49 2.52
N ALA A 77 -3.82 -11.49 3.40
CA ALA A 77 -4.42 -12.80 3.14
C ALA A 77 -5.82 -12.75 2.48
N HIS A 78 -6.68 -11.81 2.91
CA HIS A 78 -8.02 -11.61 2.37
C HIS A 78 -8.09 -11.08 0.93
N VAL A 79 -7.01 -10.43 0.45
CA VAL A 79 -6.95 -9.76 -0.86
C VAL A 79 -6.43 -10.70 -1.96
N LYS A 80 -5.66 -11.73 -1.58
CA LYS A 80 -5.00 -12.68 -2.51
C LYS A 80 -5.92 -13.22 -3.60
N LYS A 81 -7.12 -13.69 -3.23
CA LYS A 81 -8.05 -14.30 -4.19
C LYS A 81 -8.45 -13.28 -5.26
N LYS A 82 -8.81 -12.07 -4.84
CA LYS A 82 -9.27 -11.01 -5.74
C LYS A 82 -8.15 -10.51 -6.65
N THR A 83 -6.91 -10.42 -6.18
CA THR A 83 -5.78 -10.02 -7.03
C THR A 83 -5.55 -11.00 -8.17
N LEU A 84 -5.68 -12.30 -7.89
CA LEU A 84 -5.57 -13.35 -8.90
C LEU A 84 -6.73 -13.30 -9.91
N GLU A 85 -7.96 -13.03 -9.47
CA GLU A 85 -9.11 -12.80 -10.37
C GLU A 85 -8.87 -11.63 -11.35
N PHE A 86 -8.12 -10.61 -10.94
CA PHE A 86 -7.68 -9.50 -11.80
C PHE A 86 -6.36 -9.78 -12.55
N GLY A 87 -5.89 -11.03 -12.56
CA GLY A 87 -4.71 -11.45 -13.33
C GLY A 87 -3.38 -10.97 -12.76
N THR A 88 -3.33 -10.54 -11.48
CA THR A 88 -2.09 -10.12 -10.82
C THR A 88 -1.73 -11.08 -9.71
N ILE A 89 -0.54 -11.69 -9.81
CA ILE A 89 0.05 -12.49 -8.73
C ILE A 89 0.80 -11.53 -7.81
N PRO A 90 0.41 -11.40 -6.52
CA PRO A 90 1.16 -10.58 -5.59
C PRO A 90 2.54 -11.21 -5.32
N ASP A 91 3.56 -10.37 -5.14
CA ASP A 91 4.93 -10.81 -4.84
C ASP A 91 5.03 -11.50 -3.49
N SER A 92 4.19 -11.08 -2.53
CA SER A 92 4.06 -11.73 -1.24
C SER A 92 2.66 -11.66 -0.66
N ILE A 93 2.39 -12.59 0.25
CA ILE A 93 1.12 -12.70 0.96
C ILE A 93 1.43 -12.82 2.44
N TYR A 94 0.93 -11.87 3.21
CA TYR A 94 1.14 -11.78 4.66
C TYR A 94 -0.18 -11.49 5.37
N ASP A 95 -0.28 -11.83 6.65
CA ASP A 95 -1.25 -11.15 7.50
C ASP A 95 -0.80 -9.70 7.77
N ILE A 96 -1.73 -8.79 8.10
CA ILE A 96 -1.40 -7.40 8.41
C ILE A 96 -0.43 -7.28 9.60
N ILE A 97 -0.58 -8.13 10.62
CA ILE A 97 0.30 -8.14 11.79
C ILE A 97 1.71 -8.59 11.40
N GLU A 98 1.80 -9.61 10.55
CA GLU A 98 3.06 -10.21 10.10
C GLU A 98 3.88 -9.22 9.26
N ILE A 99 3.25 -8.56 8.27
CA ILE A 99 3.97 -7.57 7.44
C ILE A 99 4.40 -6.35 8.24
N ILE A 100 3.57 -5.87 9.19
CA ILE A 100 3.95 -4.77 10.08
C ILE A 100 5.18 -5.15 10.90
N HIS A 101 5.20 -6.36 11.45
CA HIS A 101 6.34 -6.87 12.21
C HIS A 101 7.61 -6.89 11.35
N HIS A 102 7.54 -7.43 10.13
CA HIS A 102 8.67 -7.45 9.20
C HIS A 102 9.17 -6.05 8.82
N LEU A 103 8.27 -5.08 8.65
CA LEU A 103 8.63 -3.69 8.34
C LEU A 103 9.44 -2.99 9.45
N THR A 104 9.44 -3.52 10.68
CA THR A 104 10.24 -2.99 11.79
C THR A 104 11.70 -3.48 11.78
N PHE A 105 11.98 -4.59 11.11
CA PHE A 105 13.31 -5.18 11.06
C PHE A 105 14.20 -4.45 10.06
N ARG A 106 15.28 -3.86 10.55
CA ARG A 106 16.23 -3.08 9.72
C ARG A 106 16.97 -3.96 8.72
N ASP A 107 17.22 -5.21 9.08
CA ASP A 107 17.90 -6.22 8.29
C ASP A 107 16.96 -6.95 7.31
N TRP A 108 15.65 -6.71 7.40
CA TRP A 108 14.70 -7.29 6.48
C TRP A 108 14.83 -6.69 5.07
N LYS A 109 15.28 -7.53 4.15
CA LYS A 109 15.57 -7.16 2.75
C LYS A 109 14.31 -7.05 1.88
N GLY A 110 13.12 -7.18 2.48
CA GLY A 110 11.83 -7.21 1.80
C GLY A 110 11.66 -8.44 0.92
N GLU A 111 10.62 -8.39 0.09
CA GLU A 111 10.33 -9.40 -0.92
C GLU A 111 11.37 -9.31 -2.05
N LYS A 112 12.38 -10.19 -2.03
CA LYS A 112 13.24 -10.40 -3.19
C LYS A 112 12.91 -11.75 -3.82
N LYS A 113 12.24 -11.72 -4.98
CA LYS A 113 12.74 -12.49 -6.14
C LYS A 113 13.58 -11.54 -7.00
N ARG A 114 14.89 -11.50 -6.73
CA ARG A 114 15.84 -11.07 -7.76
C ARG A 114 16.08 -12.30 -8.65
N GLU A 115 15.31 -12.47 -9.71
CA GLU A 115 15.88 -13.12 -10.89
C GLU A 115 16.85 -12.12 -11.49
N ILE A 116 18.14 -12.36 -11.23
CA ILE A 116 19.21 -11.74 -11.98
C ILE A 116 19.08 -12.34 -13.38
N MET A 117 18.48 -11.61 -14.32
CA MET A 117 18.66 -11.93 -15.73
C MET A 117 20.12 -11.64 -16.06
N THR A 118 20.93 -12.69 -16.02
CA THR A 118 22.25 -12.74 -16.65
C THR A 118 22.05 -12.61 -18.16
N TRP A 119 22.65 -11.59 -18.75
CA TRP A 119 22.94 -11.51 -20.19
C TRP A 119 24.34 -12.06 -20.44
#